data_AF-A0A258D2W8-F1
#
_entry.id   AF-A0A258D2W8-F1
#
_cell.length_a   1.000
_cell.length_b   1.000
_cell.length_c   1.000
_cell.angle_alpha   90.00
_cell.angle_beta   90.00
_cell.angle_gamma   90.00
#
_symmetry.space_group_name_H-M   'P 1'
#
loop_
_entity.id
_entity.type
_entity.pdbx_description
1 polymer ?
#
loop_
_entity_poly.entity_id
_entity_poly.type
_entity_poly.pdbx_seq_one_letter_code
_entity_poly.pdbx_strand_id
1 'polypeptide(L)'
;MSAHLPSSIDATFALLTGAGYVPDRALSTVVHLALRMGRPLLLEGEAGVGKTEVARTLAKALGRKLIRLQCYDGLDLAAAAYEWNYAAQMIAIRLAEAAGESD
;
A
#
# COMPACT_ATOMS: atom_id res chain seq x y z
N MET A 1 -9.62 7.14 14.12
CA MET A 1 -8.76 8.32 14.39
C MET A 1 -7.71 8.37 13.29
N SER A 2 -7.73 9.40 12.43
CA SER A 2 -6.68 9.57 11.43
C SER A 2 -5.41 9.98 12.14
N ALA A 3 -4.40 9.11 12.18
CA ALA A 3 -3.11 9.48 12.74
C ALA A 3 -2.49 10.59 11.88
N HIS A 4 -2.08 11.69 12.52
CA HIS A 4 -1.36 12.76 11.85
C HIS A 4 -0.01 12.24 11.34
N LEU A 5 0.36 12.63 10.13
CA LEU A 5 1.68 12.32 9.58
C LEU A 5 2.77 13.00 10.42
N PRO A 6 3.94 12.36 10.62
CA PRO A 6 5.04 12.96 11.35
C PRO A 6 5.54 14.23 10.64
N SER A 7 5.67 15.32 11.39
CA SER A 7 6.02 16.64 10.86
C SER A 7 7.52 16.86 10.65
N SER A 8 8.36 15.95 11.14
CA SER A 8 9.82 16.01 11.00
C SER A 8 10.45 14.62 10.92
N ILE A 9 11.75 14.59 10.62
CA ILE A 9 12.57 13.36 10.65
C ILE A 9 12.58 12.78 12.07
N ASP A 10 12.76 13.62 13.10
CA ASP A 10 12.80 13.17 14.50
C ASP A 10 11.44 12.63 14.97
N ALA A 11 10.35 13.24 14.53
CA ALA A 11 9.00 12.73 14.77
C ALA A 11 8.79 11.36 14.09
N THR A 12 9.37 11.17 12.91
CA THR A 12 9.31 9.89 12.17
C THR A 12 10.12 8.81 12.88
N PHE A 13 11.32 9.17 13.37
CA PHE A 13 12.15 8.30 14.20
C PHE A 13 11.38 7.86 15.46
N ALA A 14 10.85 8.82 16.22
CA ALA A 14 10.08 8.54 17.44
C ALA A 14 8.84 7.68 17.18
N LEU A 15 8.14 7.90 16.06
CA LEU A 15 6.97 7.11 15.66
C LEU A 15 7.34 5.65 15.39
N LEU A 16 8.44 5.40 14.66
CA LEU A 16 8.92 4.05 14.36
C LEU A 16 9.40 3.34 15.64
N THR A 17 10.19 4.03 16.48
CA THR A 17 10.66 3.51 17.76
C THR A 17 9.51 3.20 18.72
N GLY A 18 8.54 4.10 18.86
CA GLY A 18 7.35 3.88 19.69
C GLY A 18 6.47 2.72 19.21
N ALA A 19 6.58 2.35 17.94
CA ALA A 19 5.90 1.20 17.35
C ALA A 19 6.75 -0.10 17.35
N GLY A 20 7.92 -0.09 18.02
CA GLY A 20 8.77 -1.27 18.20
C GLY A 20 9.75 -1.54 17.06
N TYR A 21 9.99 -0.57 16.18
CA TYR A 21 10.99 -0.67 15.12
C TYR A 21 12.25 0.12 15.50
N VAL A 22 13.44 -0.35 15.12
CA VAL A 22 14.70 0.35 15.41
C VAL A 22 15.22 0.98 14.11
N PRO A 23 14.80 2.22 13.76
CA PRO A 23 15.28 2.86 12.55
C PRO A 23 16.64 3.52 12.77
N ASP A 24 17.39 3.72 11.69
CA ASP A 24 18.47 4.70 11.67
C ASP A 24 17.94 6.06 11.16
N ARG A 25 18.83 7.05 11.11
CA ARG A 25 18.48 8.38 10.62
C ARG A 25 18.16 8.38 9.12
N ALA A 26 18.84 7.55 8.34
CA ALA A 26 18.66 7.48 6.89
C ALA A 26 17.25 6.98 6.54
N LEU A 27 16.83 5.86 7.13
CA LEU A 27 15.49 5.31 6.99
C LEU A 27 14.41 6.28 7.47
N SER A 28 14.60 6.90 8.64
CA SER A 28 13.66 7.90 9.16
C SER A 28 13.49 9.08 8.21
N THR A 29 14.58 9.50 7.56
CA THR A 29 14.56 10.59 6.58
C THR A 29 13.78 10.21 5.32
N VAL A 30 14.07 9.06 4.71
CA VAL A 30 13.39 8.65 3.46
C VAL A 30 11.91 8.33 3.71
N VAL A 31 11.57 7.75 4.86
CA VAL A 31 10.17 7.52 5.26
C VAL A 31 9.44 8.84 5.46
N HIS A 32 10.06 9.82 6.16
CA HIS A 32 9.48 11.14 6.35
C HIS A 32 9.18 11.81 5.00
N LEU A 33 10.15 11.81 4.08
CA LEU A 33 10.00 12.40 2.75
C LEU A 33 8.93 11.69 1.92
N ALA A 34 8.92 10.34 1.91
CA ALA A 34 7.91 9.56 1.20
C ALA A 34 6.48 9.88 1.68
N LEU A 35 6.28 9.95 3.00
CA LEU A 35 5.01 10.32 3.60
C LEU A 35 4.62 11.77 3.29
N ARG A 36 5.57 12.71 3.38
CA ARG A 36 5.32 14.14 3.16
C ARG A 36 4.99 14.46 1.70
N MET A 37 5.65 13.77 0.77
CA MET A 37 5.50 13.98 -0.67
C MET A 37 4.43 13.08 -1.30
N GLY A 38 3.91 12.08 -0.58
CA GLY A 38 3.00 11.08 -1.14
C GLY A 38 3.65 10.24 -2.25
N ARG A 39 4.95 9.94 -2.13
CA ARG A 39 5.71 9.20 -3.14
C ARG A 39 5.94 7.75 -2.69
N PRO A 40 5.88 6.77 -3.61
CA PRO A 40 6.23 5.39 -3.30
C PRO A 40 7.67 5.27 -2.80
N LEU A 41 7.92 4.31 -1.90
CA LEU A 41 9.23 4.02 -1.34
C LEU A 41 9.63 2.58 -1.70
N LEU A 42 10.75 2.44 -2.41
CA LEU A 42 11.41 1.15 -2.64
C LEU A 42 12.49 0.96 -1.58
N LEU A 43 12.53 -0.23 -0.98
CA LEU A 43 13.53 -0.58 0.04
C LEU A 43 14.37 -1.75 -0.45
N GLU A 44 15.68 -1.54 -0.53
CA GLU A 44 16.67 -2.53 -0.93
C GLU A 44 17.57 -2.88 0.26
N GLY A 45 18.14 -4.09 0.24
CA GLY A 45 19.06 -4.56 1.29
C GLY A 45 19.00 -6.08 1.50
N GLU A 46 19.79 -6.59 2.42
CA GLU A 46 19.89 -8.03 2.70
C GLU A 46 18.60 -8.62 3.30
N ALA A 47 18.42 -9.94 3.16
CA ALA A 47 17.31 -10.62 3.83
C ALA A 47 17.42 -10.44 5.36
N GLY A 48 16.28 -10.19 6.03
CA GLY A 48 16.24 -10.05 7.49
C GLY A 48 16.48 -8.64 8.05
N VAL A 49 16.86 -7.64 7.25
CA VAL A 49 17.12 -6.26 7.74
C VAL A 49 15.87 -5.41 8.06
N GLY A 50 14.70 -6.03 8.20
CA GLY A 50 13.47 -5.32 8.60
C GLY A 50 12.68 -4.62 7.47
N LYS A 51 13.03 -4.81 6.19
CA LYS A 51 12.31 -4.22 5.04
C LYS A 51 10.79 -4.48 5.04
N THR A 52 10.39 -5.70 5.40
CA THR A 52 8.96 -6.05 5.49
C THR A 52 8.35 -5.51 6.77
N GLU A 53 9.11 -5.44 7.86
CA GLU A 53 8.59 -4.94 9.13
C GLU A 53 8.34 -3.45 9.13
N VAL A 54 9.16 -2.64 8.46
CA VAL A 54 8.91 -1.18 8.45
C VAL A 54 7.53 -0.87 7.83
N ALA A 55 7.08 -1.61 6.83
CA ALA A 55 5.74 -1.46 6.26
C ALA A 55 4.63 -1.83 7.26
N ARG A 56 4.82 -2.91 8.04
CA ARG A 56 3.91 -3.31 9.13
C ARG A 56 3.87 -2.28 10.25
N THR A 57 5.04 -1.82 10.71
CA THR A 57 5.18 -0.79 11.74
C THR A 57 4.50 0.49 11.31
N LEU A 58 4.74 0.97 10.09
CA LEU A 58 4.11 2.20 9.57
C LEU A 58 2.59 2.07 9.47
N ALA A 59 2.08 0.95 8.96
CA ALA A 59 0.65 0.72 8.88
C ALA A 59 0.00 0.76 10.28
N LYS A 60 0.60 0.06 11.26
CA LYS A 60 0.13 0.05 12.65
C LYS A 60 0.19 1.45 13.28
N ALA A 61 1.34 2.12 13.19
CA ALA A 61 1.58 3.43 13.81
C ALA A 61 0.69 4.53 13.23
N LEU A 62 0.38 4.46 11.93
CA LEU A 62 -0.48 5.42 11.24
C LEU A 62 -1.97 5.01 11.22
N GLY A 63 -2.34 3.88 11.84
CA GLY A 63 -3.71 3.37 11.85
C GLY A 63 -4.24 3.05 10.44
N ARG A 64 -3.37 2.60 9.54
CA ARG A 64 -3.70 2.30 8.13
C ARG A 64 -3.84 0.79 7.91
N LYS A 65 -4.70 0.42 6.96
CA LYS A 65 -4.78 -0.96 6.48
C LYS A 65 -3.49 -1.31 5.75
N LEU A 66 -2.85 -2.42 6.13
CA LEU A 66 -1.75 -3.01 5.38
C LEU A 66 -2.31 -4.00 4.36
N ILE A 67 -2.06 -3.75 3.08
CA ILE A 67 -2.35 -4.70 2.01
C ILE A 67 -1.00 -5.30 1.59
N ARG A 68 -0.90 -6.64 1.63
CA ARG A 68 0.32 -7.36 1.27
C ARG A 68 0.08 -8.14 -0.02
N LEU A 69 0.73 -7.72 -1.09
CA LEU A 69 0.87 -8.51 -2.32
C LEU A 69 2.20 -9.26 -2.26
N GLN A 70 2.15 -10.59 -2.28
CA GLN A 70 3.34 -11.42 -2.36
C GLN A 70 3.67 -11.64 -3.83
N CYS A 71 4.81 -11.13 -4.28
CA CYS A 71 5.29 -11.39 -5.64
C CYS A 71 6.04 -12.72 -5.69
N TYR A 72 5.79 -13.47 -6.77
CA TYR A 72 6.44 -14.73 -7.11
C TYR A 72 6.38 -14.92 -8.64
N ASP A 73 7.18 -15.83 -9.17
CA ASP A 73 7.21 -16.10 -10.61
C ASP A 73 5.86 -16.65 -11.09
N GLY A 74 5.31 -16.02 -12.15
CA GLY A 74 3.99 -16.36 -12.67
C GLY A 74 2.83 -15.61 -12.02
N LEU A 75 3.09 -14.64 -11.12
CA LEU A 75 2.06 -13.67 -10.72
C LEU A 75 1.69 -12.77 -11.91
N ASP A 76 0.42 -12.78 -12.32
CA ASP A 76 -0.12 -11.93 -13.38
C ASP A 76 -1.08 -10.86 -12.85
N LEU A 77 -1.57 -10.00 -13.75
CA LEU A 77 -2.47 -8.91 -13.40
C LEU A 77 -3.82 -9.40 -12.87
N ALA A 78 -4.35 -10.49 -13.42
CA ALA A 78 -5.64 -11.05 -13.04
C ALA A 78 -5.60 -11.56 -11.59
N ALA A 79 -4.52 -12.24 -11.21
CA ALA A 79 -4.27 -12.70 -9.85
C ALA A 79 -3.92 -11.56 -8.88
N ALA A 80 -3.23 -10.51 -9.34
CA ALA A 80 -2.79 -9.41 -8.49
C ALA A 80 -3.87 -8.33 -8.22
N ALA A 81 -4.72 -8.04 -9.21
CA ALA A 81 -5.73 -6.99 -9.12
C ALA A 81 -7.14 -7.59 -9.05
N TYR A 82 -7.66 -8.03 -10.18
CA TYR A 82 -8.93 -8.73 -10.30
C TYR A 82 -9.08 -9.23 -11.75
N GLU A 83 -9.94 -10.22 -11.95
CA GLU A 83 -10.45 -10.59 -13.27
C GLU A 83 -11.82 -9.92 -13.48
N TRP A 84 -12.00 -9.29 -14.63
CA TRP A 84 -13.28 -8.66 -14.96
C TRP A 84 -14.29 -9.73 -15.39
N ASN A 85 -15.49 -9.71 -14.81
CA ASN A 85 -16.53 -10.67 -15.15
C ASN A 85 -17.21 -10.30 -16.48
N TYR A 86 -16.57 -10.66 -17.58
CA TYR A 86 -17.06 -10.39 -18.94
C TYR A 86 -18.42 -11.02 -19.20
N ALA A 87 -18.71 -12.22 -18.67
CA ALA A 87 -19.99 -12.88 -18.86
C ALA A 87 -21.14 -12.05 -18.25
N ALA A 88 -20.96 -11.58 -17.01
CA ALA A 88 -21.92 -10.70 -16.35
C ALA A 88 -22.10 -9.36 -17.10
N GLN A 89 -21.00 -8.79 -17.59
CA GLN A 89 -21.07 -7.56 -18.41
C GLN A 89 -21.87 -7.77 -19.69
N MET A 90 -21.64 -8.87 -20.42
CA MET A 90 -22.37 -9.16 -21.66
C MET A 90 -23.86 -9.39 -21.41
N ILE A 91 -24.23 -10.02 -20.28
CA ILE A 91 -25.64 -10.15 -19.87
C ILE A 91 -26.24 -8.78 -19.62
N ALA A 92 -25.54 -7.90 -18.88
CA ALA A 92 -26.01 -6.55 -18.60
C ALA A 92 -26.22 -5.72 -19.89
N ILE A 93 -25.28 -5.78 -20.84
CA ILE A 93 -25.40 -5.10 -22.13
C ILE A 93 -26.64 -5.58 -22.89
N ARG A 94 -26.85 -6.90 -23.02
CA ARG A 94 -28.01 -7.44 -23.74
C ARG A 94 -29.34 -7.11 -23.08
N LEU A 95 -29.38 -7.06 -21.75
CA LEU A 95 -30.58 -6.66 -21.02
C LEU A 95 -30.90 -5.18 -21.24
N ALA A 96 -29.89 -4.31 -21.26
CA ALA A 96 -30.08 -2.88 -21.56
C ALA A 96 -30.57 -2.65 -23.00
N GLU A 97 -29.98 -3.36 -23.99
CA GLU A 97 -30.43 -3.34 -25.38
C GLU A 97 -31.89 -3.80 -25.52
N ALA A 98 -32.26 -4.88 -24.81
CA ALA A 98 -33.62 -5.42 -24.84
C ALA A 98 -34.66 -4.54 -24.11
N ALA A 99 -34.23 -3.75 -23.11
CA ALA A 99 -35.09 -2.82 -22.39
C ALA A 99 -35.36 -1.52 -23.17
N GLY A 100 -34.69 -1.31 -24.31
CA GLY A 100 -34.90 -0.13 -25.15
C GLY A 100 -34.32 1.15 -24.56
N GLU A 101 -33.41 1.06 -23.59
CA GLU A 101 -32.59 2.19 -23.11
C GLU A 101 -31.62 2.59 -24.22
N SER A 102 -32.17 3.32 -25.19
CA SER A 102 -31.43 4.08 -26.19
C SER A 102 -31.16 5.44 -25.55
N ASP A 103 -29.91 5.88 -25.57
CA ASP A 103 -29.48 7.22 -25.17
C ASP A 103 -30.29 8.31 -25.90
#